data_AF-Q6MD78-F1
#
_entry.id   AF-Q6MD78-F1
#
_cell.length_a   1.000
_cell.length_b   1.000
_cell.length_c   1.000
_cell.angle_alpha   90.00
_cell.angle_beta   90.00
_cell.angle_gamma   90.00
#
_symmetry.space_group_name_H-M   'P 1'
#
loop_
_entity.id
_entity.type
_entity.pdbx_description
1 polymer ?
#
loop_
_entity_poly.entity_id
_entity_poly.type
_entity_poly.pdbx_seq_one_letter_code
_entity_poly.pdbx_strand_id
1 'polypeptide(L)'
;MKRDSFRAHFNFESIGKLFFDAAEERYPTAEKMNQLVSRLTDPVILDPVENVFAKITLLNSIRNMIKAVSPRLYRSMQHRDDLYLAVIEALEDLEDELEELEEQALEAEESVDKES
;
A
#
# COMPACT_ATOMS: atom_id res chain seq x y z
N MET A 1 4.28 18.50 -0.48
CA MET A 1 2.85 18.28 -0.15
C MET A 1 2.33 19.29 0.89
N LYS A 2 1.10 19.82 0.75
CA LYS A 2 0.49 20.68 1.79
C LYS A 2 -0.02 19.81 2.95
N ARG A 3 0.48 20.05 4.17
CA ARG A 3 0.21 19.24 5.38
C ARG A 3 -1.27 18.99 5.65
N ASP A 4 -2.13 19.98 5.38
CA ASP A 4 -3.56 19.86 5.65
C ASP A 4 -4.27 18.94 4.64
N SER A 5 -3.81 18.92 3.38
CA SER A 5 -4.30 17.99 2.37
C SER A 5 -3.94 16.55 2.72
N PHE A 6 -2.71 16.32 3.20
CA PHE A 6 -2.28 15.00 3.65
C PHE A 6 -3.15 14.49 4.81
N ARG A 7 -3.34 15.29 5.86
CA ARG A 7 -4.14 14.89 7.04
C ARG A 7 -5.62 14.63 6.71
N ALA A 8 -6.16 15.35 5.73
CA ALA A 8 -7.53 15.13 5.28
C ALA A 8 -7.71 13.74 4.62
N HIS A 9 -6.67 13.25 3.93
CA HIS A 9 -6.73 11.97 3.22
C HIS A 9 -6.13 10.81 4.04
N PHE A 10 -5.07 11.04 4.80
CA PHE A 10 -4.38 10.06 5.66
C PHE A 10 -4.73 10.29 7.12
N ASN A 11 -5.76 9.59 7.59
CA ASN A 11 -6.18 9.59 8.98
C ASN A 11 -6.76 8.21 9.35
N PHE A 12 -7.08 8.03 10.63
CA PHE A 12 -7.58 6.76 11.14
C PHE A 12 -8.90 6.32 10.46
N GLU A 13 -9.74 7.28 10.05
CA GLU A 13 -11.03 6.98 9.43
C GLU A 13 -10.84 6.46 8.00
N SER A 14 -9.98 7.10 7.21
CA SER A 14 -9.69 6.64 5.85
C SER A 14 -8.96 5.29 5.84
N ILE A 15 -7.99 5.09 6.73
CA ILE A 15 -7.28 3.80 6.87
C ILE A 15 -8.23 2.71 7.38
N GLY A 16 -9.12 3.03 8.32
CA GLY A 16 -10.14 2.11 8.79
C GLY A 16 -11.10 1.69 7.69
N LYS A 17 -11.62 2.65 6.90
CA LYS A 17 -12.48 2.37 5.73
C LYS A 17 -11.77 1.48 4.71
N LEU A 18 -10.53 1.80 4.39
CA LEU A 18 -9.68 1.00 3.49
C LEU A 18 -9.54 -0.45 3.97
N PHE A 19 -9.35 -0.66 5.28
CA PHE A 19 -9.31 -2.00 5.85
C PHE A 19 -10.64 -2.75 5.72
N PHE A 20 -11.77 -2.09 5.99
CA PHE A 20 -13.08 -2.71 5.81
C PHE A 20 -13.34 -3.06 4.34
N ASP A 21 -12.99 -2.19 3.40
CA ASP A 21 -13.09 -2.45 1.97
C ASP A 21 -12.26 -3.69 1.57
N ALA A 22 -11.04 -3.82 2.11
CA ALA A 22 -10.20 -5.00 1.91
C ALA A 22 -10.81 -6.26 2.54
N ALA A 23 -11.35 -6.16 3.76
CA ALA A 23 -11.97 -7.28 4.48
C ALA A 23 -13.28 -7.76 3.84
N GLU A 24 -14.00 -6.90 3.11
CA GLU A 24 -15.23 -7.25 2.41
C GLU A 24 -15.01 -7.83 1.00
N GLU A 25 -13.80 -7.67 0.45
CA GLU A 25 -13.42 -8.16 -0.87
C GLU A 25 -13.67 -9.67 -0.98
N ARG A 26 -14.41 -10.08 -2.01
CA ARG A 26 -14.88 -11.47 -2.16
C ARG A 26 -13.75 -12.39 -2.60
N TYR A 27 -12.87 -11.87 -3.45
CA TYR A 27 -11.78 -12.59 -4.08
C TYR A 27 -10.54 -11.73 -3.97
N PRO A 28 -9.86 -11.74 -2.81
CA PRO A 28 -8.68 -10.92 -2.60
C PRO A 28 -7.54 -11.42 -3.51
N THR A 29 -6.82 -10.47 -4.11
CA THR A 29 -5.63 -10.69 -4.95
C THR A 29 -4.64 -9.57 -4.69
N ALA A 30 -3.36 -9.81 -4.96
CA ALA A 30 -2.31 -8.80 -4.82
C ALA A 30 -2.67 -7.49 -5.56
N GLU A 31 -3.06 -7.62 -6.84
CA GLU A 31 -3.50 -6.51 -7.67
C GLU A 31 -4.63 -5.68 -7.04
N LYS A 32 -5.65 -6.32 -6.44
CA LYS A 32 -6.74 -5.61 -5.80
C LYS A 32 -6.29 -4.90 -4.52
N MET A 33 -5.38 -5.49 -3.76
CA MET A 33 -4.83 -4.86 -2.56
C MET A 33 -4.03 -3.61 -2.95
N ASN A 34 -3.22 -3.70 -4.00
CA ASN A 34 -2.50 -2.56 -4.59
C ASN A 34 -3.47 -1.49 -5.11
N GLN A 35 -4.52 -1.86 -5.82
CA GLN A 35 -5.55 -0.91 -6.28
C GLN A 35 -6.26 -0.21 -5.12
N LEU A 36 -6.54 -0.92 -4.01
CA LEU A 36 -7.20 -0.33 -2.84
C LEU A 36 -6.33 0.75 -2.20
N VAL A 37 -5.05 0.47 -1.93
CA VAL A 37 -4.14 1.46 -1.32
C VAL A 37 -3.84 2.61 -2.28
N SER A 38 -3.77 2.35 -3.58
CA SER A 38 -3.57 3.35 -4.65
C SER A 38 -4.64 4.44 -4.66
N ARG A 39 -5.89 4.10 -4.33
CA ARG A 39 -6.99 5.09 -4.20
C ARG A 39 -6.70 6.17 -3.16
N LEU A 40 -5.87 5.86 -2.15
CA LEU A 40 -5.51 6.77 -1.08
C LEU A 40 -4.21 7.53 -1.36
N THR A 41 -3.22 6.86 -1.96
CA THR A 41 -1.87 7.40 -2.17
C THR A 41 -1.76 8.23 -3.44
N ASP A 42 -2.23 7.72 -4.59
CA ASP A 42 -1.96 8.29 -5.92
C ASP A 42 -2.49 9.72 -6.11
N PRO A 43 -3.67 10.10 -5.57
CA PRO A 43 -4.14 11.49 -5.70
C PRO A 43 -3.33 12.50 -4.88
N VAL A 44 -2.50 12.04 -3.94
CA VAL A 44 -1.90 12.89 -2.89
C VAL A 44 -0.38 12.90 -2.95
N ILE A 45 0.24 11.77 -3.30
CA ILE A 45 1.70 11.57 -3.32
C ILE A 45 2.12 11.42 -4.78
N LEU A 46 2.83 12.43 -5.27
CA LEU A 46 3.26 12.54 -6.67
C LEU A 46 4.65 11.96 -6.91
N ASP A 47 5.49 11.94 -5.87
CA ASP A 47 6.81 11.32 -5.95
C ASP A 47 6.65 9.80 -5.97
N PRO A 48 7.17 9.08 -6.99
CA PRO A 48 6.99 7.64 -7.12
C PRO A 48 7.54 6.85 -5.94
N VAL A 49 8.74 7.19 -5.44
CA VAL A 49 9.39 6.49 -4.32
C VAL A 49 8.58 6.68 -3.05
N GLU A 50 8.20 7.92 -2.72
CA GLU A 50 7.34 8.19 -1.56
C GLU A 50 5.97 7.50 -1.70
N ASN A 51 5.44 7.39 -2.92
CA ASN A 51 4.14 6.77 -3.17
C ASN A 51 4.18 5.25 -2.89
N VAL A 52 5.16 4.55 -3.45
CA VAL A 52 5.35 3.10 -3.21
C VAL A 52 5.61 2.83 -1.73
N PHE A 53 6.47 3.61 -1.09
CA PHE A 53 6.72 3.51 0.35
C PHE A 53 5.45 3.69 1.20
N ALA A 54 4.58 4.63 0.82
CA ALA A 54 3.30 4.83 1.49
C ALA A 54 2.34 3.65 1.28
N LYS A 55 2.29 3.05 0.08
CA LYS A 55 1.51 1.84 -0.20
C LYS A 55 1.96 0.67 0.66
N ILE A 56 3.28 0.42 0.74
CA ILE A 56 3.89 -0.60 1.62
C ILE A 56 3.49 -0.38 3.08
N THR A 57 3.53 0.87 3.55
CA THR A 57 3.15 1.23 4.93
C THR A 57 1.68 0.93 5.22
N LEU A 58 0.78 1.23 4.28
CA LEU A 58 -0.65 0.95 4.41
C LEU A 58 -0.93 -0.56 4.39
N LEU A 59 -0.33 -1.31 3.47
CA LEU A 59 -0.50 -2.76 3.41
C LEU A 59 0.06 -3.46 4.65
N ASN A 60 1.20 -3.02 5.18
CA ASN A 60 1.72 -3.50 6.47
C ASN A 60 0.72 -3.26 7.61
N SER A 61 0.07 -2.10 7.62
CA SER A 61 -0.99 -1.79 8.59
C SER A 61 -2.19 -2.72 8.41
N ILE A 62 -2.64 -2.96 7.18
CA ILE A 62 -3.72 -3.90 6.86
C ILE A 62 -3.36 -5.32 7.32
N ARG A 63 -2.16 -5.81 6.98
CA ARG A 63 -1.65 -7.12 7.41
C ARG A 63 -1.73 -7.30 8.93
N ASN A 64 -1.34 -6.26 9.67
CA ASN A 64 -1.40 -6.27 11.13
C ASN A 64 -2.85 -6.25 11.64
N MET A 65 -3.73 -5.45 11.02
CA MET A 65 -5.15 -5.42 11.35
C MET A 65 -5.83 -6.78 11.10
N ILE A 66 -5.47 -7.49 10.03
CA ILE A 66 -6.03 -8.84 9.76
C ILE A 66 -5.79 -9.80 10.93
N LYS A 67 -4.61 -9.73 11.54
CA LYS A 67 -4.24 -10.55 12.71
C LYS A 67 -4.91 -10.10 14.00
N ALA A 68 -5.20 -8.80 14.13
CA ALA A 68 -5.65 -8.19 15.37
C ALA A 68 -7.18 -8.15 15.56
N VAL A 69 -7.96 -8.16 14.47
CA VAL A 69 -9.42 -8.05 14.54
C VAL A 69 -10.11 -9.40 14.69
N SER A 70 -11.39 -9.36 15.10
CA SER A 70 -12.19 -10.58 15.27
C SER A 70 -12.35 -11.34 13.95
N PRO A 71 -12.18 -12.69 13.94
CA PRO A 71 -12.42 -13.50 12.75
C PRO A 71 -13.84 -13.40 12.17
N ARG A 72 -14.81 -12.91 12.96
CA ARG A 72 -16.20 -12.71 12.53
C ARG A 72 -16.37 -11.66 11.44
N LEU A 73 -15.35 -10.83 11.20
CA LEU A 73 -15.37 -9.87 10.11
C LEU A 73 -15.26 -10.55 8.73
N TYR A 74 -14.66 -11.73 8.68
CA TYR A 74 -14.40 -12.47 7.45
C TYR A 74 -15.51 -13.46 7.15
N ARG A 75 -15.64 -13.83 5.87
CA ARG A 75 -16.66 -14.78 5.40
C ARG A 75 -16.40 -16.19 5.93
N SER A 76 -15.13 -16.52 6.08
CA SER A 76 -14.64 -17.79 6.61
C SER A 76 -13.19 -17.61 7.06
N MET A 77 -12.64 -18.60 7.74
CA MET A 77 -11.21 -18.63 8.07
C MET A 77 -10.34 -18.69 6.80
N GLN A 78 -10.77 -19.47 5.81
CA GLN A 78 -10.08 -19.53 4.50
C GLN A 78 -10.04 -18.16 3.84
N HIS A 79 -11.17 -17.43 3.82
CA HIS A 79 -11.23 -16.09 3.23
C HIS A 79 -10.28 -15.10 3.90
N ARG A 80 -10.14 -15.16 5.23
CA ARG A 80 -9.15 -14.37 5.96
C ARG A 80 -7.72 -14.72 5.53
N ASP A 81 -7.42 -16.01 5.42
CA ASP A 81 -6.09 -16.49 5.06
C ASP A 81 -5.76 -16.14 3.60
N ASP A 82 -6.72 -16.23 2.68
CA ASP A 82 -6.59 -15.77 1.29
C ASP A 82 -6.32 -14.25 1.23
N LEU A 83 -7.05 -13.45 2.01
CA LEU A 83 -6.80 -12.01 2.11
C LEU A 83 -5.41 -11.71 2.65
N TYR A 84 -4.98 -12.46 3.68
CA TYR A 84 -3.67 -12.31 4.27
C TYR A 84 -2.55 -12.62 3.27
N LEU A 85 -2.71 -13.69 2.48
CA LEU A 85 -1.77 -14.05 1.41
C LEU A 85 -1.73 -12.99 0.30
N ALA A 86 -2.89 -12.53 -0.16
CA ALA A 86 -2.98 -11.47 -1.16
C ALA A 86 -2.27 -10.18 -0.71
N VAL A 87 -2.31 -9.84 0.58
CA VAL A 87 -1.59 -8.69 1.14
C VAL A 87 -0.07 -8.95 1.19
N ILE A 88 0.37 -10.19 1.41
CA ILE A 88 1.81 -10.54 1.35
C ILE A 88 2.32 -10.43 -0.07
N GLU A 89 1.63 -11.04 -1.04
CA GLU A 89 2.00 -10.98 -2.46
C GLU A 89 2.06 -9.51 -2.94
N ALA A 90 1.08 -8.69 -2.55
CA ALA A 90 1.10 -7.26 -2.87
C ALA A 90 2.27 -6.48 -2.24
N LEU A 91 2.71 -6.90 -1.05
CA LEU A 91 3.88 -6.29 -0.41
C LEU A 91 5.16 -6.67 -1.16
N GLU A 92 5.31 -7.94 -1.55
CA GLU A 92 6.44 -8.41 -2.35
C GLU A 92 6.52 -7.64 -3.68
N ASP A 93 5.41 -7.53 -4.41
CA ASP A 93 5.35 -6.76 -5.68
C ASP A 93 5.79 -5.29 -5.51
N LEU A 94 5.40 -4.64 -4.41
CA LEU A 94 5.76 -3.24 -4.14
C LEU A 94 7.18 -3.07 -3.62
N GLU A 95 7.71 -4.06 -2.90
CA GLU A 95 9.10 -4.07 -2.45
C GLU A 95 10.04 -4.18 -3.65
N ASP A 96 9.71 -5.04 -4.62
CA ASP A 96 10.41 -5.13 -5.91
C ASP A 96 10.30 -3.79 -6.69
N GLU A 97 9.10 -3.19 -6.78
CA GLU A 97 8.91 -1.87 -7.43
C GLU A 97 9.72 -0.76 -6.75
N LEU A 98 9.82 -0.79 -5.42
CA LEU A 98 10.59 0.20 -4.67
C LEU A 98 12.08 0.10 -4.98
N GLU A 99 12.62 -1.13 -5.01
CA GLU A 99 14.03 -1.38 -5.35
C GLU A 99 14.34 -0.85 -6.76
N GLU A 100 13.49 -1.14 -7.75
CA GLU A 100 13.66 -0.63 -9.12
C GLU A 100 13.65 0.91 -9.20
N LEU A 101 12.76 1.58 -8.44
CA LEU A 101 12.68 3.04 -8.41
C LEU A 101 13.88 3.68 -7.71
N GLU A 102 14.38 3.07 -6.64
CA GLU A 102 15.57 3.53 -5.92
C GLU A 102 16.83 3.42 -6.80
N GLU A 103 16.98 2.32 -7.54
CA GLU A 103 18.06 2.16 -8.52
C GLU A 103 18.02 3.23 -9.62
N GLN A 104 16.84 3.47 -10.21
CA GLN A 104 16.66 4.51 -11.24
C GLN A 104 16.97 5.92 -10.74
N ALA A 105 16.61 6.23 -9.49
CA ALA A 105 16.90 7.52 -8.87
C ALA A 105 18.41 7.73 -8.70
N LEU A 106 19.15 6.70 -8.26
CA LEU A 106 20.61 6.75 -8.12
C LEU A 106 21.31 6.94 -9.47
N GLU A 107 20.88 6.19 -10.51
CA GLU A 107 21.45 6.34 -11.86
C GLU A 107 21.22 7.74 -12.44
N ALA A 108 20.04 8.33 -12.19
CA ALA A 108 19.72 9.68 -12.62
C ALA A 108 20.63 10.72 -11.95
N GLU A 109 20.85 10.63 -10.63
CA GLU A 109 21.77 11.53 -9.92
C GLU A 109 23.21 11.43 -10.45
N GLU A 110 23.71 10.22 -10.69
CA GLU A 110 25.05 10.01 -11.26
C GLU A 110 25.21 10.58 -12.68
N SER A 111 24.13 10.61 -13.46
CA SER A 111 24.14 11.14 -14.82
C SER A 111 24.24 12.66 -14.86
N VAL A 112 23.60 13.34 -13.90
CA VAL A 112 23.60 14.81 -13.77
C VAL A 112 24.97 15.34 -13.33
N ASP A 113 25.65 14.62 -12.44
CA ASP A 113 27.00 14.97 -11.97
C ASP A 113 28.10 14.77 -13.03
N LYS A 114 27.87 13.93 -14.05
CA LYS A 114 28.82 13.69 -15.15
C LYS A 114 28.70 14.72 -16.29
N GLU A 115 27.58 15.44 -16.39
CA GLU A 115 27.32 16.47 -17.41
C GLU A 115 27.55 17.91 -16.90
N SER A 116 27.89 18.09 -15.62
CA SER A 116 28.18 19.38 -14.96
C SER A 116 29.68 19.68 -14.88
#